data_AF-A0A5J5BTD5-F1
#
_entry.id   AF-A0A5J5BTD5-F1
#
_cell.length_a   1.000
_cell.length_b   1.000
_cell.length_c   1.000
_cell.angle_alpha   90.00
_cell.angle_beta   90.00
_cell.angle_gamma   90.00
#
_symmetry.space_group_name_H-M   'P 1'
#
loop_
_entity.id
_entity.type
_entity.pdbx_description
1 polymer ?
#
loop_
_entity_poly.entity_id
_entity_poly.type
_entity_poly.pdbx_seq_one_letter_code
_entity_poly.pdbx_strand_id
1 'polypeptide(L)'
;MEKISRNGISQDVCVNDLEPPAFEVLPSLKRLKQRMLAASRGQYDAVLMSGSGSTIVGIGSPDPPQFVYDDDEYKEVFLSEASFITRGPNQWYTEPIATAYSSPVDQSPPVE
;
A
#
# COMPACT_ATOMS: atom_id res chain seq x y z
N MET A 1 10.76 14.25 -15.28
CA MET A 1 9.31 14.46 -15.15
C MET A 1 8.55 14.41 -16.48
N GLU A 2 9.09 14.93 -17.58
CA GLU A 2 8.35 14.98 -18.87
C GLU A 2 7.76 13.65 -19.34
N LYS A 3 8.48 12.52 -19.18
CA LYS A 3 7.96 11.19 -19.53
C LYS A 3 6.68 10.84 -18.76
N ILE A 4 6.68 11.06 -17.44
CA ILE A 4 5.51 10.81 -16.59
C ILE A 4 4.36 11.74 -16.96
N SER A 5 4.66 13.02 -17.21
CA SER A 5 3.64 14.00 -17.61
C SER A 5 2.99 13.70 -18.97
N ARG A 6 3.73 13.09 -19.90
CA ARG A 6 3.23 12.77 -21.25
C ARG A 6 2.61 11.38 -21.36
N ASN A 7 3.19 10.39 -20.69
CA ASN A 7 2.89 8.98 -20.90
C ASN A 7 2.23 8.32 -19.69
N GLY A 8 2.08 9.04 -18.58
CA GLY A 8 1.59 8.49 -17.32
C GLY A 8 2.66 7.67 -16.58
N ILE A 9 2.20 6.90 -15.61
CA ILE A 9 3.04 6.03 -14.79
C ILE A 9 3.23 4.69 -15.49
N SER A 10 4.43 4.13 -15.41
CA SER A 10 4.77 2.81 -15.91
C SER A 10 5.89 2.19 -15.08
N GLN A 11 6.02 0.87 -15.14
CA GLN A 11 7.03 0.13 -14.38
C GLN A 11 8.47 0.60 -14.65
N ASP A 12 8.80 1.04 -15.87
CA ASP A 12 10.16 1.48 -16.25
C ASP A 12 10.56 2.85 -15.67
N VAL A 13 9.59 3.66 -15.26
CA VAL A 13 9.85 4.94 -14.56
C VAL A 13 9.73 4.83 -13.04
N CYS A 14 9.14 3.74 -12.54
CA CYS A 14 8.99 3.42 -11.12
C CYS A 14 10.08 2.46 -10.65
N VAL A 15 11.29 3.00 -10.50
CA VAL A 15 12.49 2.26 -10.09
C VAL A 15 12.93 2.68 -8.69
N ASN A 16 13.41 1.71 -7.91
CA ASN A 16 14.05 1.96 -6.63
C ASN A 16 15.39 1.21 -6.59
N ASP A 17 16.50 1.95 -6.57
CA ASP A 17 17.87 1.41 -6.61
C ASP A 17 18.24 0.59 -5.36
N LEU A 18 17.45 0.68 -4.29
CA LEU A 18 17.64 -0.12 -3.08
C LEU A 18 16.98 -1.50 -3.17
N GLU A 19 16.17 -1.77 -4.19
CA GLU A 19 15.55 -3.08 -4.37
C GLU A 19 16.55 -4.22 -4.55
N PRO A 20 17.57 -4.14 -5.43
CA PRO A 20 18.54 -5.23 -5.57
C PRO A 20 19.20 -5.66 -4.25
N PRO A 21 19.84 -4.77 -3.46
CA PRO A 21 20.44 -5.19 -2.19
C PRO A 21 19.38 -5.62 -1.16
N ALA A 22 18.19 -5.00 -1.12
CA ALA A 22 17.12 -5.43 -0.22
C ALA A 22 16.62 -6.84 -0.53
N PHE A 23 16.53 -7.21 -1.82
CA PHE A 23 16.08 -8.53 -2.26
C PHE A 23 17.14 -9.62 -2.07
N GLU A 24 18.42 -9.27 -2.08
CA GLU A 24 19.50 -10.19 -1.71
C GLU A 24 19.44 -10.52 -0.21
N VAL A 25 19.25 -9.51 0.64
CA VAL A 25 19.19 -9.69 2.09
C VAL A 25 17.87 -10.32 2.53
N LEU A 26 16.75 -9.95 1.92
CA LEU A 26 15.41 -10.43 2.26
C LEU A 26 14.63 -10.89 1.01
N PRO A 27 14.88 -12.12 0.53
CA PRO A 27 14.25 -12.65 -0.69
C PRO A 27 12.72 -12.72 -0.65
N SER A 28 12.11 -12.73 0.55
CA SER A 28 10.65 -12.68 0.70
C SER A 28 10.06 -11.37 0.15
N LEU A 29 10.78 -10.24 0.19
CA LEU A 29 10.34 -8.98 -0.42
C LEU A 29 10.23 -9.10 -1.93
N LYS A 30 11.21 -9.75 -2.57
CA LYS A 30 11.18 -10.02 -4.00
C LYS A 30 9.97 -10.90 -4.37
N ARG A 31 9.72 -11.95 -3.57
CA ARG A 31 8.56 -12.83 -3.77
C ARG A 31 7.25 -12.08 -3.60
N LEU A 32 7.13 -11.21 -2.60
CA LEU A 32 5.95 -10.38 -2.38
C LEU A 32 5.70 -9.44 -3.57
N LYS A 33 6.74 -8.73 -4.04
CA LYS A 33 6.65 -7.87 -5.24
C LYS A 33 6.19 -8.65 -6.48
N GLN A 34 6.77 -9.83 -6.73
CA GLN A 34 6.39 -10.69 -7.85
C GLN A 34 4.95 -11.19 -7.73
N ARG A 35 4.53 -11.55 -6.52
CA ARG A 35 3.17 -11.99 -6.22
C ARG A 35 2.16 -10.88 -6.48
N MET A 36 2.44 -9.65 -6.04
CA MET A 36 1.60 -8.48 -6.31
C MET A 36 1.46 -8.22 -7.81
N LEU A 37 2.56 -8.26 -8.57
CA LEU A 37 2.53 -8.11 -10.03
C LEU A 37 1.63 -9.17 -10.69
N ALA A 38 1.81 -10.44 -10.34
CA ALA A 38 1.01 -11.53 -10.91
C ALA A 38 -0.48 -11.44 -10.53
N ALA A 39 -0.77 -11.13 -9.26
CA ALA A 39 -2.14 -11.07 -8.75
C ALA A 39 -2.92 -9.86 -9.26
N SER A 40 -2.23 -8.77 -9.64
CA SER A 40 -2.86 -7.57 -10.19
C SER A 40 -3.56 -7.79 -11.54
N ARG A 41 -3.25 -8.87 -12.27
CA ARG A 41 -3.78 -9.15 -13.63
C ARG A 41 -3.68 -7.94 -14.58
N GLY A 42 -2.63 -7.12 -14.42
CA GLY A 42 -2.42 -5.91 -15.23
C GLY A 42 -3.18 -4.67 -14.77
N GLN A 43 -3.81 -4.71 -13.59
CA GLN A 43 -4.47 -3.55 -12.99
C GLN A 43 -3.51 -2.61 -12.25
N TYR A 44 -2.25 -3.03 -12.04
CA TYR A 44 -1.20 -2.15 -11.55
C TYR A 44 -0.30 -1.71 -12.71
N ASP A 45 -0.10 -0.40 -12.83
CA ASP A 45 0.82 0.22 -13.78
C ASP A 45 2.28 0.05 -13.36
N ALA A 46 2.51 -0.04 -12.04
CA ALA A 46 3.82 -0.30 -11.46
C ALA A 46 3.73 -0.93 -10.07
N VAL A 47 4.72 -1.74 -9.71
CA VAL A 47 4.96 -2.22 -8.35
C VAL A 47 6.42 -1.98 -7.98
N LEU A 48 6.64 -1.38 -6.81
CA LEU A 48 7.98 -1.06 -6.31
C LEU A 48 8.04 -1.05 -4.78
N MET A 49 9.23 -1.21 -4.23
CA MET A 49 9.50 -0.97 -2.82
C MET A 49 9.52 0.55 -2.53
N SER A 50 8.91 0.99 -1.44
CA SER A 50 8.95 2.38 -1.00
C SER A 50 10.16 2.65 -0.11
N GLY A 51 10.95 3.67 -0.43
CA GLY A 51 12.14 4.05 0.33
C GLY A 51 13.15 2.90 0.44
N SER A 52 13.68 2.66 1.64
CA SER A 52 14.56 1.51 1.94
C SER A 52 13.81 0.19 2.17
N GLY A 53 12.49 0.18 2.01
CA GLY A 53 11.64 -0.95 2.39
C GLY A 53 11.30 -0.97 3.89
N SER A 54 10.56 -1.97 4.36
CA SER A 54 10.13 -3.19 3.65
C SER A 54 8.82 -3.07 2.86
N THR A 55 8.17 -1.90 2.87
CA THR A 55 6.87 -1.70 2.23
C THR A 55 6.94 -1.84 0.70
N ILE A 56 6.10 -2.71 0.14
CA ILE A 56 5.85 -2.80 -1.30
C ILE A 56 4.58 -2.04 -1.64
N VAL A 57 4.62 -1.25 -2.72
CA VAL A 57 3.52 -0.40 -3.19
C VAL A 57 3.16 -0.80 -4.61
N GLY A 58 1.86 -0.99 -4.86
CA GLY A 58 1.28 -1.06 -6.20
C GLY A 58 0.65 0.29 -6.57
N ILE A 59 0.86 0.74 -7.80
CA ILE A 59 0.25 1.94 -8.37
C ILE A 59 -0.72 1.50 -9.45
N GLY A 60 -1.95 2.01 -9.44
CA GLY A 60 -3.01 1.65 -10.40
C GLY A 60 -4.32 1.44 -9.67
N SER A 61 -4.88 0.23 -9.74
CA SER A 61 -6.11 -0.14 -9.03
C SER A 61 -6.02 0.04 -7.51
N PRO A 62 -7.10 0.51 -6.85
CA PRO A 62 -7.18 0.57 -5.40
C PRO A 62 -7.52 -0.78 -4.76
N ASP A 63 -7.93 -1.78 -5.55
CA ASP A 63 -8.40 -3.07 -5.04
C ASP A 63 -7.22 -3.92 -4.52
N PRO A 64 -7.28 -4.40 -3.26
CA PRO A 64 -6.26 -5.31 -2.75
C PRO A 64 -6.16 -6.59 -3.60
N PRO A 65 -4.96 -7.16 -3.79
CA PRO A 65 -4.82 -8.43 -4.51
C PRO A 65 -5.61 -9.55 -3.83
N GLN A 66 -6.27 -10.40 -4.63
CA GLN A 66 -7.16 -11.46 -4.11
C GLN A 66 -6.51 -12.38 -3.09
N PHE A 67 -5.20 -12.65 -3.25
CA PHE A 67 -4.47 -13.52 -2.33
C PHE A 67 -4.47 -13.02 -0.87
N VAL A 68 -4.66 -11.73 -0.64
CA VAL A 68 -4.76 -11.17 0.72
C VAL A 68 -6.00 -11.69 1.44
N TYR A 69 -7.06 -12.03 0.70
CA TYR A 69 -8.28 -12.62 1.23
C TYR A 69 -8.26 -14.16 1.22
N ASP A 70 -7.64 -14.76 0.20
CA ASP A 70 -7.67 -16.21 -0.02
C ASP A 70 -6.68 -17.00 0.85
N ASP A 71 -5.52 -16.43 1.17
CA ASP A 71 -4.46 -17.13 1.89
C ASP A 71 -4.60 -16.96 3.41
N ASP A 72 -4.55 -18.09 4.11
CA ASP A 72 -4.54 -18.15 5.58
C ASP A 72 -3.40 -17.32 6.22
N GLU A 73 -2.29 -17.12 5.51
CA GLU A 73 -1.14 -16.31 5.94
C GLU A 73 -1.52 -14.84 6.20
N TYR A 74 -2.52 -14.30 5.50
CA TYR A 74 -2.90 -12.89 5.57
C TYR A 74 -4.21 -12.62 6.30
N LYS A 75 -4.80 -13.62 6.97
CA LYS A 75 -6.07 -13.45 7.71
C LYS A 75 -6.06 -12.35 8.77
N GLU A 76 -4.90 -12.13 9.39
CA GLU A 76 -4.70 -11.12 10.43
C GLU A 76 -4.26 -9.75 9.86
N VAL A 77 -4.20 -9.60 8.53
CA VAL A 77 -3.82 -8.33 7.90
C VAL A 77 -4.98 -7.36 7.97
N PHE A 78 -4.72 -6.20 8.58
CA PHE A 78 -5.65 -5.10 8.59
C PHE A 78 -5.69 -4.39 7.23
N LEU A 79 -6.89 -4.24 6.67
CA LEU A 79 -7.14 -3.49 5.45
C LEU A 79 -7.79 -2.16 5.79
N SER A 80 -7.20 -1.07 5.30
CA SER A 80 -7.71 0.28 5.49
C SER A 80 -7.71 1.04 4.18
N GLU A 81 -8.82 1.70 3.90
CA GLU A 81 -8.88 2.66 2.80
C GLU A 81 -8.08 3.91 3.17
N ALA A 82 -7.16 4.30 2.29
CA ALA A 82 -6.39 5.53 2.43
C ALA A 82 -6.82 6.52 1.35
N SER A 83 -6.91 7.79 1.72
CA SER A 83 -7.26 8.88 0.79
C SER A 83 -6.27 10.02 0.90
N PHE A 84 -6.17 10.83 -0.17
CA PHE A 84 -5.31 11.99 -0.17
C PHE A 84 -5.84 13.07 0.78
N ILE A 85 -4.98 13.52 1.68
CA ILE A 85 -5.28 14.66 2.54
C ILE A 85 -4.96 15.94 1.77
N THR A 86 -5.98 16.73 1.44
CA THR A 86 -5.79 18.07 0.89
C THR A 86 -5.72 19.08 2.04
N ARG A 87 -4.53 19.66 2.27
CA ARG A 87 -4.31 20.64 3.34
C ARG A 87 -4.39 22.07 2.79
N GLY A 88 -4.97 22.97 3.57
CA GLY A 88 -4.92 24.40 3.26
C GLY A 88 -3.51 24.98 3.41
N PRO A 89 -3.24 26.16 2.80
CA PRO A 89 -1.98 26.87 3.04
C PRO A 89 -1.70 27.05 4.52
N ASN A 90 -0.46 26.77 4.94
CA ASN A 90 0.00 26.86 6.34
C ASN A 90 -0.74 25.96 7.35
N GLN A 91 -1.44 24.91 6.90
CA GLN A 91 -2.06 23.92 7.79
C GLN A 91 -1.28 22.61 7.76
N TRP A 92 -0.60 22.28 8.86
CA TRP A 92 0.10 21.00 9.01
C TRP A 92 -0.81 19.90 9.55
N TYR A 93 -1.67 20.24 10.51
CA TYR A 93 -2.61 19.33 11.14
C TYR A 93 -3.92 20.07 11.42
N THR A 94 -5.02 19.36 11.29
CA THR A 94 -6.34 19.78 11.75
C THR A 94 -6.95 18.56 12.41
N GLU A 95 -7.55 18.74 13.59
CA GLU A 95 -8.21 17.66 14.27
C GLU A 95 -9.30 17.08 13.35
N PRO A 96 -9.36 15.74 13.18
CA PRO A 96 -10.42 15.13 12.38
C PRO A 96 -11.77 15.58 12.92
N ILE A 97 -12.65 16.08 12.04
CA ILE A 97 -14.05 16.27 12.42
C ILE A 97 -14.58 14.87 12.71
N ALA A 98 -15.02 14.62 13.94
CA ALA A 98 -15.60 13.36 14.38
C ALA A 98 -16.93 13.09 13.65
N THR A 99 -16.85 12.76 12.37
CA THR A 99 -17.97 12.33 11.54
C THR A 99 -17.48 11.21 10.64
N ALA A 100 -17.96 10.00 10.95
CA ALA A 100 -17.96 8.78 10.13
C ALA A 100 -16.84 7.73 10.28
N TYR A 101 -16.25 7.56 11.47
CA TYR A 101 -15.71 6.24 11.84
C TYR A 101 -16.39 5.75 13.12
N SER A 102 -17.50 5.03 12.96
CA SER A 102 -18.08 4.26 14.05
C SER A 102 -17.17 3.07 14.34
N SER A 103 -16.40 3.12 15.42
CA SER A 103 -15.77 1.93 15.98
C SER A 103 -16.87 0.94 16.41
N PRO A 104 -16.71 -0.39 16.19
CA PRO A 104 -17.60 -1.35 16.81
C PRO A 104 -17.44 -1.24 18.34
N VAL A 105 -18.57 -1.16 19.05
CA VAL A 105 -18.64 -1.07 20.51
C VAL A 105 -18.06 -2.37 21.08
N ASP A 106 -16.96 -2.26 21.82
CA ASP A 106 -16.42 -3.36 22.64
C ASP A 106 -17.43 -3.68 23.76
N GLN A 107 -18.01 -4.88 23.71
CA GLN A 107 -18.99 -5.40 24.68
C GLN A 107 -18.36 -6.34 25.71
N SER A 108 -17.06 -6.22 25.99
CA SER A 108 -16.42 -7.05 27.00
C SER A 108 -16.80 -6.59 28.42
N PRO A 109 -17.30 -7.49 29.30
CA PRO A 109 -17.61 -7.13 30.69
C PRO A 109 -16.32 -6.86 31.49
N PRO A 110 -16.37 -5.99 32.52
CA PRO A 110 -15.21 -5.70 33.34
C PRO A 110 -14.80 -6.95 34.13
N VAL A 111 -13.50 -7.24 34.08
CA VAL A 111 -12.87 -8.24 34.96
C VAL A 111 -12.67 -7.62 36.34
N GLU A 112 -13.24 -8.26 37.36
CA GLU A 112 -13.01 -7.95 38.80
C GLU A 112 -11.59 -8.30 39.25
#